data_AF-A0A5S3PBL8-F1
#
_entry.id   AF-A0A5S3PBL8-F1
#
_cell.length_a   1.000
_cell.length_b   1.000
_cell.length_c   1.000
_cell.angle_alpha   90.00
_cell.angle_beta   90.00
_cell.angle_gamma   90.00
#
_symmetry.space_group_name_H-M   'P 1'
#
loop_
_entity.id
_entity.type
_entity.pdbx_description
1 polymer ?
#
loop_
_entity_poly.entity_id
_entity_poly.type
_entity_poly.pdbx_seq_one_letter_code
_entity_poly.pdbx_strand_id
1 'polypeptide(L)'
;MQLFRILFAVLALSFATAAQADVRITFHSFNGSVLMGRYPHTFVSMIGTLDDGTRVKENYGFSAKKTSAAILRGPVEHMILVEKDKWLENTNRHFTLTIDDAKYREVKAEVERWRNAPGAYYDLKTRNCIHFVGSLARIVGVRVEYPDDMLRRPKAWLNHVTGLNPKLGAKPID
;
A
#
# COMPACT_ATOMS: atom_id res chain seq x y z
N MET A 1 45.54 -24.82 17.56
CA MET A 1 44.44 -23.96 18.07
C MET A 1 44.07 -22.80 17.13
N GLN A 2 45.01 -22.09 16.50
CA GLN A 2 44.71 -20.98 15.57
C GLN A 2 43.91 -21.40 14.32
N LEU A 3 44.27 -22.52 13.69
CA LEU A 3 43.56 -23.00 12.49
C LEU A 3 42.07 -23.27 12.75
N PHE A 4 41.76 -23.87 13.90
CA PHE A 4 40.39 -24.13 14.34
C PHE A 4 39.60 -22.84 14.57
N ARG A 5 40.24 -21.80 15.13
CA ARG A 5 39.62 -20.47 15.35
C ARG A 5 39.33 -19.75 14.02
N ILE A 6 40.24 -19.87 13.05
CA ILE A 6 40.05 -19.29 11.71
C ILE A 6 38.92 -20.01 10.98
N LEU A 7 38.88 -21.35 11.04
CA LEU A 7 37.82 -22.14 10.42
C LEU A 7 36.45 -21.84 11.03
N PHE A 8 36.37 -21.68 12.35
CA PHE A 8 35.15 -21.30 13.06
C PHE A 8 34.70 -19.87 12.72
N ALA A 9 35.64 -18.93 12.54
CA ALA A 9 35.33 -17.56 12.12
C ALA A 9 34.81 -17.49 10.68
N VAL A 10 35.40 -18.24 9.75
CA VAL A 10 34.94 -18.32 8.35
C VAL A 10 33.55 -18.96 8.25
N LEU A 11 33.29 -20.00 9.06
CA LEU A 11 31.97 -20.64 9.14
C LEU A 11 30.92 -19.68 9.73
N ALA A 12 31.27 -18.89 10.76
CA ALA A 12 30.38 -17.89 11.34
C ALA A 12 30.04 -16.75 10.36
N LEU A 13 30.97 -16.35 9.48
CA LEU A 13 30.73 -15.37 8.41
C LEU A 13 29.83 -15.92 7.28
N SER A 14 29.75 -17.24 7.09
CA SER A 14 28.82 -17.85 6.13
C SER A 14 27.38 -17.93 6.64
N PHE A 15 27.17 -17.72 7.95
CA PHE A 15 25.85 -17.54 8.56
C PHE A 15 25.45 -16.07 8.74
N ALA A 16 26.24 -15.12 8.22
CA ALA A 16 25.78 -13.75 8.05
C ALA A 16 24.66 -13.77 7.01
N THR A 17 23.43 -13.97 7.49
CA THR A 17 22.23 -14.03 6.67
C THR A 17 22.24 -12.84 5.72
N ALA A 18 22.27 -13.10 4.41
CA ALA A 18 21.95 -12.08 3.43
C ALA A 18 20.68 -11.39 3.92
N ALA A 19 20.75 -10.08 4.19
CA ALA A 19 19.56 -9.32 4.46
C ALA A 19 18.63 -9.55 3.26
N GLN A 20 17.54 -10.28 3.45
CA GLN A 20 16.69 -10.64 2.32
C GLN A 20 16.21 -9.34 1.67
N ALA A 21 16.57 -9.17 0.40
CA ALA A 21 16.14 -8.08 -0.43
C ALA A 21 14.68 -8.33 -0.80
N ASP A 22 13.79 -7.92 0.11
CA ASP A 22 12.37 -8.16 0.01
C ASP A 22 11.65 -6.88 0.44
N VAL A 23 10.76 -6.39 -0.42
CA VAL A 23 9.90 -5.24 -0.10
C VAL A 23 8.58 -5.76 0.43
N ARG A 24 8.17 -5.31 1.62
CA ARG A 24 6.86 -5.63 2.17
C ARG A 24 5.88 -4.52 1.84
N ILE A 25 4.87 -4.84 1.04
CA ILE A 25 3.73 -3.96 0.78
C ILE A 25 2.60 -4.26 1.77
N THR A 26 2.16 -3.26 2.52
CA THR A 26 1.04 -3.36 3.47
C THR A 26 -0.14 -2.53 2.99
N PHE A 27 -1.35 -3.09 3.11
CA PHE A 27 -2.60 -2.42 2.75
C PHE A 27 -3.26 -1.84 3.98
N HIS A 28 -3.43 -0.53 4.00
CA HIS A 28 -3.91 0.23 5.15
C HIS A 28 -5.28 0.84 4.89
N SER A 29 -6.05 1.00 5.96
CA SER A 29 -7.13 1.98 6.03
C SER A 29 -7.07 2.71 7.36
N PHE A 30 -7.67 3.89 7.43
CA PHE A 30 -8.08 4.43 8.72
C PHE A 30 -9.54 4.81 8.67
N ASN A 31 -10.17 4.66 9.83
CA ASN A 31 -11.50 5.15 10.05
C ASN A 31 -11.41 6.68 10.12
N GLY A 32 -12.04 7.33 9.15
CA GLY A 32 -12.29 8.76 9.20
C GLY A 32 -13.72 9.02 9.64
N SER A 33 -14.12 10.29 9.61
CA SER A 33 -15.53 10.64 9.64
C SER A 33 -15.86 11.55 8.47
N VAL A 34 -17.03 11.33 7.89
CA VAL A 34 -17.57 12.12 6.79
C VAL A 34 -18.06 13.48 7.29
N LEU A 35 -18.34 13.60 8.58
CA LEU A 35 -18.91 14.78 9.23
C LEU A 35 -17.88 15.58 10.05
N MET A 36 -16.84 14.93 10.57
CA MET A 36 -15.82 15.58 11.40
C MET A 36 -14.44 14.93 11.21
N GLY A 37 -13.36 15.72 11.18
CA GLY A 37 -12.00 15.20 11.08
C GLY A 37 -11.59 14.76 9.67
N ARG A 38 -10.71 13.75 9.57
CA ARG A 38 -10.19 13.26 8.28
C ARG A 38 -11.23 12.35 7.61
N TYR A 39 -11.42 12.49 6.30
CA TYR A 39 -12.28 11.59 5.53
C TYR A 39 -11.71 10.15 5.53
N PRO A 40 -12.54 9.09 5.57
CA PRO A 40 -12.06 7.72 5.49
C PRO A 40 -11.15 7.49 4.28
N HIS A 41 -10.05 6.76 4.48
CA HIS A 41 -9.06 6.58 3.42
C HIS A 41 -8.43 5.18 3.44
N THR A 42 -7.88 4.78 2.29
CA THR A 42 -7.00 3.62 2.13
C THR A 42 -5.76 4.01 1.33
N PHE A 43 -4.65 3.37 1.65
CA PHE A 43 -3.35 3.60 1.03
C PHE A 43 -2.48 2.34 1.22
N VAL A 44 -1.32 2.29 0.55
CA VAL A 44 -0.31 1.24 0.78
C VAL A 44 0.95 1.82 1.39
N SER A 45 1.68 1.02 2.17
CA SER A 45 3.06 1.31 2.55
C SER A 45 3.99 0.22 2.05
N MET A 46 5.21 0.58 1.67
CA MET A 46 6.25 -0.32 1.21
C MET A 46 7.50 -0.11 2.06
N ILE A 47 7.98 -1.17 2.69
CA ILE A 47 9.17 -1.14 3.54
C ILE A 47 10.06 -2.35 3.23
N GLY A 48 11.33 -2.12 2.95
CA GLY A 48 12.30 -3.17 2.68
C GLY A 48 13.58 -2.64 2.07
N THR A 49 14.29 -3.51 1.35
CA THR A 49 15.51 -3.20 0.62
C THR A 49 15.46 -3.94 -0.71
N LEU A 50 15.80 -3.28 -1.82
CA LEU A 50 15.90 -3.91 -3.14
C LEU A 50 17.23 -4.68 -3.28
N ASP A 51 17.33 -5.50 -4.32
CA ASP A 51 18.54 -6.31 -4.60
C ASP A 51 19.81 -5.45 -4.77
N ASP A 52 19.67 -4.22 -5.26
CA ASP A 52 20.77 -3.27 -5.41
C ASP A 52 21.18 -2.53 -4.12
N GLY A 53 20.54 -2.87 -2.98
CA GLY A 53 20.77 -2.25 -1.69
C GLY A 53 19.96 -0.98 -1.43
N THR A 54 19.13 -0.53 -2.38
CA THR A 54 18.26 0.64 -2.19
C THR A 54 17.23 0.39 -1.10
N ARG A 55 17.23 1.23 -0.06
CA ARG A 55 16.25 1.18 1.01
C ARG A 55 14.91 1.74 0.57
N VAL A 56 13.85 0.97 0.81
CA VAL A 56 12.46 1.38 0.53
C VAL A 56 11.77 1.71 1.85
N LYS A 57 11.26 2.94 1.96
CA LYS A 57 10.34 3.39 3.01
C LYS A 57 9.41 4.43 2.40
N GLU A 58 8.34 3.95 1.78
CA GLU A 58 7.43 4.78 0.99
C GLU A 58 5.99 4.43 1.33
N ASN A 59 5.06 5.36 1.07
CA ASN A 59 3.64 5.08 1.16
C ASN A 59 2.84 5.95 0.20
N TYR A 60 1.74 5.41 -0.32
CA TYR A 60 0.96 6.03 -1.38
C TYR A 60 -0.53 5.76 -1.20
N GLY A 61 -1.31 6.85 -1.17
CA GLY A 61 -2.76 6.89 -1.34
C GLY A 61 -3.14 7.82 -2.50
N PHE A 62 -4.43 7.98 -2.76
CA PHE A 62 -4.93 8.83 -3.85
C PHE A 62 -6.12 9.67 -3.38
N SER A 63 -6.01 10.99 -3.53
CA SER A 63 -6.96 11.95 -2.97
C SER A 63 -7.27 13.09 -3.95
N ALA A 64 -8.34 13.82 -3.67
CA ALA A 64 -8.51 15.17 -4.22
C ALA A 64 -7.36 16.05 -3.72
N LYS A 65 -6.86 16.93 -4.60
CA LYS A 65 -5.83 17.92 -4.26
C LYS A 65 -6.34 18.99 -3.30
N LYS A 66 -7.64 19.32 -3.38
CA LYS A 66 -8.33 20.26 -2.49
C LYS A 66 -9.61 19.62 -1.96
N THR A 67 -9.72 19.50 -0.64
CA THR A 67 -10.94 19.03 0.03
C THR A 67 -11.99 20.12 0.01
N SER A 68 -13.05 19.94 -0.78
CA SER A 68 -14.16 20.89 -0.87
C SER A 68 -15.47 20.20 -1.24
N ALA A 69 -16.60 20.89 -1.08
CA ALA A 69 -17.91 20.39 -1.52
C ALA A 69 -17.98 20.10 -3.04
N ALA A 70 -17.05 20.61 -3.84
CA ALA A 70 -16.96 20.30 -5.27
C ALA A 70 -16.77 18.79 -5.54
N ILE A 71 -16.10 18.08 -4.63
CA ILE A 71 -15.88 16.62 -4.73
C ILE A 71 -17.21 15.84 -4.82
N LEU A 72 -18.28 16.36 -4.23
CA LEU A 72 -19.60 15.72 -4.27
C LEU A 72 -20.33 15.93 -5.62
N ARG A 73 -19.86 16.88 -6.44
CA ARG A 73 -20.51 17.30 -7.68
C ARG A 73 -19.86 16.74 -8.95
N GLY A 74 -18.71 16.07 -8.83
CA GLY A 74 -18.05 15.41 -9.95
C GLY A 74 -16.53 15.35 -9.78
N PRO A 75 -15.80 14.96 -10.86
CA PRO A 75 -14.36 14.82 -10.83
C PRO A 75 -13.65 16.14 -10.50
N VAL A 76 -12.61 16.06 -9.66
CA VAL A 76 -11.75 17.21 -9.29
C VAL A 76 -10.27 16.88 -9.50
N GLU A 77 -9.41 17.91 -9.42
CA GLU A 77 -7.97 17.72 -9.41
C GLU A 77 -7.54 16.71 -8.34
N HIS A 78 -6.66 15.81 -8.73
CA HIS A 78 -6.20 14.70 -7.91
C HIS A 78 -4.75 14.89 -7.46
N MET A 79 -4.34 14.08 -6.50
CA MET A 79 -2.95 13.95 -6.06
C MET A 79 -2.70 12.55 -5.51
N ILE A 80 -1.44 12.11 -5.61
CA ILE A 80 -0.95 11.04 -4.74
C ILE A 80 -0.76 11.62 -3.34
N LEU A 81 -1.41 11.01 -2.36
CA LEU A 81 -1.31 11.36 -0.95
C LEU A 81 -0.22 10.52 -0.29
N VAL A 82 0.74 11.17 0.35
CA VAL A 82 1.75 10.52 1.20
C VAL A 82 1.38 10.79 2.65
N GLU A 83 1.11 9.73 3.40
CA GLU A 83 0.82 9.75 4.83
C GLU A 83 2.10 10.00 5.65
N LYS A 84 1.93 10.71 6.77
CA LYS A 84 2.98 10.92 7.76
C LYS A 84 3.27 9.61 8.50
N ASP A 85 4.52 9.39 8.90
CA ASP A 85 4.97 8.18 9.62
C ASP A 85 4.06 7.78 10.79
N LYS A 86 3.63 8.74 11.62
CA LYS A 86 2.72 8.48 12.75
C LYS A 86 1.41 7.78 12.36
N TRP A 87 0.96 7.92 11.11
CA TRP A 87 -0.25 7.27 10.62
C TRP A 87 0.01 5.85 10.13
N LEU A 88 1.25 5.51 9.75
CA LEU A 88 1.63 4.14 9.40
C LEU A 88 1.51 3.19 10.59
N GLU A 89 1.70 3.72 11.81
CA GLU A 89 1.59 2.99 13.07
C GLU A 89 0.14 2.92 13.61
N ASN A 90 -0.68 3.93 13.29
CA ASN A 90 -2.03 4.10 13.85
C ASN A 90 -3.15 3.87 12.83
N THR A 91 -2.97 2.92 11.93
CA THR A 91 -3.95 2.54 10.90
C THR A 91 -4.35 1.08 11.02
N ASN A 92 -5.52 0.74 10.46
CA ASN A 92 -5.94 -0.65 10.29
C ASN A 92 -5.08 -1.28 9.20
N ARG A 93 -4.19 -2.19 9.57
CA ARG A 93 -3.30 -2.96 8.68
C ARG A 93 -3.99 -4.26 8.28
N HIS A 94 -4.55 -4.32 7.07
CA HIS A 94 -5.40 -5.43 6.64
C HIS A 94 -4.60 -6.68 6.30
N PHE A 95 -3.58 -6.54 5.44
CA PHE A 95 -2.68 -7.62 5.08
C PHE A 95 -1.37 -7.05 4.55
N THR A 96 -0.34 -7.90 4.55
CA THR A 96 0.99 -7.58 4.03
C THR A 96 1.43 -8.68 3.07
N LEU A 97 2.05 -8.30 1.97
CA LEU A 97 2.68 -9.20 1.01
C LEU A 97 4.15 -8.84 0.87
N THR A 98 4.99 -9.85 0.67
CA THR A 98 6.35 -9.65 0.18
C THR A 98 6.32 -9.60 -1.34
N ILE A 99 7.01 -8.61 -1.92
CA ILE A 99 7.13 -8.42 -3.36
C ILE A 99 8.61 -8.31 -3.74
N ASP A 100 8.93 -8.83 -4.91
CA ASP A 100 10.25 -8.69 -5.53
C ASP A 100 10.44 -7.30 -6.16
N ASP A 101 11.67 -7.04 -6.60
CA ASP A 101 12.08 -5.84 -7.32
C ASP A 101 11.21 -5.50 -8.54
N ALA A 102 10.78 -6.53 -9.29
CA ALA A 102 10.00 -6.34 -10.51
C ALA A 102 8.61 -5.79 -10.17
N LYS A 103 7.89 -6.44 -9.25
CA LYS A 103 6.60 -5.96 -8.74
C LYS A 103 6.71 -4.61 -8.06
N TYR A 104 7.78 -4.35 -7.32
CA TYR A 104 8.02 -3.02 -6.75
C TYR A 104 8.08 -1.95 -7.85
N ARG A 105 8.86 -2.18 -8.92
CA ARG A 105 8.95 -1.24 -10.06
C ARG A 105 7.61 -1.08 -10.78
N GLU A 106 6.83 -2.15 -10.95
CA GLU A 106 5.48 -2.08 -11.53
C GLU A 106 4.53 -1.24 -10.67
N VAL A 107 4.54 -1.44 -9.35
CA VAL A 107 3.77 -0.64 -8.39
C VAL A 107 4.18 0.84 -8.50
N LYS A 108 5.48 1.14 -8.54
CA LYS A 108 5.98 2.52 -8.71
C LYS A 108 5.52 3.14 -10.03
N ALA A 109 5.56 2.39 -11.12
CA ALA A 109 5.07 2.85 -12.40
C ALA A 109 3.57 3.16 -12.37
N GLU A 110 2.76 2.35 -11.66
CA GLU A 110 1.33 2.63 -11.46
C GLU A 110 1.10 3.87 -10.60
N VAL A 111 1.86 4.06 -9.53
CA VAL A 111 1.82 5.31 -8.73
C VAL A 111 2.05 6.53 -9.62
N GLU A 112 3.07 6.49 -10.48
CA GLU A 112 3.38 7.60 -11.38
C GLU A 112 2.34 7.79 -12.49
N ARG A 113 1.75 6.71 -13.01
CA ARG A 113 0.61 6.81 -13.95
C ARG A 113 -0.59 7.51 -13.30
N TRP A 114 -0.90 7.21 -12.04
CA TRP A 114 -1.97 7.87 -11.32
C TRP A 114 -1.65 9.30 -10.91
N ARG A 115 -0.38 9.59 -10.60
CA ARG A 115 0.10 10.95 -10.29
C ARG A 115 -0.02 11.90 -11.48
N ASN A 116 0.40 11.41 -12.65
CA ASN A 116 0.61 12.22 -13.84
C ASN A 116 -0.56 12.14 -14.83
N ALA A 117 -1.69 11.54 -14.44
CA ALA A 117 -2.87 11.49 -15.29
C ALA A 117 -3.36 12.93 -15.59
N PRO A 118 -3.63 13.29 -16.85
CA PRO A 118 -3.96 14.68 -17.20
C PRO A 118 -5.40 15.04 -16.86
N GLY A 119 -5.62 16.04 -16.00
CA GLY A 119 -6.95 16.61 -15.74
C GLY A 119 -7.55 16.29 -14.37
N ALA A 120 -8.86 16.52 -14.23
CA ALA A 120 -9.61 16.33 -13.00
C ALA A 120 -10.19 14.91 -12.95
N TYR A 121 -9.58 14.03 -12.16
CA TYR A 121 -9.88 12.60 -12.15
C TYR A 121 -10.19 12.03 -10.77
N TYR A 122 -10.07 12.80 -9.69
CA TYR A 122 -10.53 12.30 -8.40
C TYR A 122 -12.05 12.36 -8.37
N ASP A 123 -12.69 11.20 -8.31
CA ASP A 123 -14.14 11.05 -8.24
C ASP A 123 -14.52 10.00 -7.19
N LEU A 124 -15.49 10.33 -6.34
CA LEU A 124 -15.89 9.47 -5.22
C LEU A 124 -16.48 8.11 -5.64
N LYS A 125 -16.92 7.95 -6.88
CA LYS A 125 -17.54 6.72 -7.38
C LYS A 125 -16.62 5.97 -8.33
N THR A 126 -15.92 6.65 -9.22
CA THR A 126 -15.23 5.96 -10.33
C THR A 126 -13.71 5.93 -10.21
N ARG A 127 -13.12 6.84 -9.41
CA ARG A 127 -11.66 6.97 -9.33
C ARG A 127 -11.22 7.69 -8.06
N ASN A 128 -11.12 6.91 -6.99
CA ASN A 128 -10.75 7.37 -5.65
C ASN A 128 -9.65 6.47 -5.04
N CYS A 129 -9.36 6.65 -3.75
CA CYS A 129 -8.38 5.84 -3.02
C CYS A 129 -8.61 4.32 -3.12
N ILE A 130 -9.86 3.84 -3.12
CA ILE A 130 -10.19 2.42 -3.26
C ILE A 130 -9.76 1.89 -4.63
N HIS A 131 -10.04 2.64 -5.69
CA HIS A 131 -9.68 2.24 -7.05
C HIS A 131 -8.17 2.24 -7.26
N PHE A 132 -7.48 3.22 -6.67
CA PHE A 132 -6.03 3.31 -6.69
C PHE A 132 -5.39 2.13 -5.95
N VAL A 133 -5.76 1.90 -4.69
CA VAL A 133 -5.23 0.76 -3.91
C VAL A 133 -5.60 -0.57 -4.57
N GLY A 134 -6.78 -0.66 -5.18
CA GLY A 134 -7.20 -1.84 -5.92
C GLY A 134 -6.38 -2.09 -7.20
N SER A 135 -5.88 -1.05 -7.88
CA SER A 135 -4.96 -1.24 -9.01
C SER A 135 -3.59 -1.74 -8.55
N LEU A 136 -3.06 -1.21 -7.44
CA LEU A 136 -1.82 -1.70 -6.83
C LEU A 136 -1.96 -3.15 -6.33
N ALA A 137 -3.11 -3.48 -5.72
CA ALA A 137 -3.43 -4.84 -5.26
C ALA A 137 -3.40 -5.86 -6.41
N ARG A 138 -3.94 -5.50 -7.58
CA ARG A 138 -3.92 -6.38 -8.77
C ARG A 138 -2.51 -6.66 -9.26
N ILE A 139 -1.63 -5.66 -9.28
CA ILE A 139 -0.21 -5.83 -9.65
C ILE A 139 0.45 -6.89 -8.76
N VAL A 140 0.14 -6.90 -7.47
CA VAL A 140 0.71 -7.86 -6.52
C VAL A 140 -0.09 -9.17 -6.41
N GLY A 141 -0.99 -9.44 -7.35
CA GLY A 141 -1.71 -10.71 -7.48
C GLY A 141 -2.89 -10.90 -6.53
N VAL A 142 -3.45 -9.81 -6.01
CA VAL A 142 -4.65 -9.80 -5.18
C VAL A 142 -5.89 -9.60 -6.06
N ARG A 143 -6.88 -10.48 -5.91
CA ARG A 143 -8.19 -10.34 -6.56
C ARG A 143 -8.95 -9.16 -5.93
N VAL A 144 -9.52 -8.30 -6.77
CA VAL A 144 -10.22 -7.09 -6.34
C VAL A 144 -11.51 -6.92 -7.10
N GLU A 145 -12.59 -6.66 -6.36
CA GLU A 145 -13.90 -6.24 -6.85
C GLU A 145 -14.28 -4.89 -6.23
N TYR A 146 -15.22 -4.18 -6.85
CA TYR A 146 -15.64 -2.84 -6.43
C TYR A 146 -17.17 -2.78 -6.23
N PRO A 147 -17.72 -3.37 -5.16
CA PRO A 147 -19.14 -3.24 -4.86
C PRO A 147 -19.54 -1.77 -4.67
N ASP A 148 -20.62 -1.33 -5.33
CA ASP A 148 -21.05 0.07 -5.36
C ASP A 148 -21.33 0.66 -3.96
N ASP A 149 -21.80 -0.18 -3.04
CA ASP A 149 -22.11 0.18 -1.65
C ASP A 149 -20.86 0.32 -0.76
N MET A 150 -19.66 0.04 -1.30
CA MET A 150 -18.39 0.09 -0.57
C MET A 150 -17.42 1.17 -1.07
N LEU A 151 -17.73 1.87 -2.16
CA LEU A 151 -16.83 2.83 -2.82
C LEU A 151 -16.46 4.06 -1.97
N ARG A 152 -17.10 4.24 -0.81
CA ARG A 152 -16.80 5.28 0.18
C ARG A 152 -16.45 4.71 1.56
N ARG A 153 -16.21 3.40 1.64
CA ARG A 153 -15.99 2.65 2.90
C ARG A 153 -14.70 1.84 2.83
N PRO A 154 -13.51 2.49 2.88
CA PRO A 154 -12.25 1.82 2.58
C PRO A 154 -11.92 0.63 3.48
N LYS A 155 -12.28 0.69 4.77
CA LYS A 155 -12.13 -0.46 5.69
C LYS A 155 -13.00 -1.65 5.27
N ALA A 156 -14.29 -1.41 5.01
CA ALA A 156 -15.23 -2.45 4.59
C ALA A 156 -14.81 -3.07 3.26
N TRP A 157 -14.35 -2.24 2.32
CA TRP A 157 -13.84 -2.71 1.04
C TRP A 157 -12.57 -3.56 1.18
N LEU A 158 -11.58 -3.16 2.00
CA LEU A 158 -10.40 -4.00 2.23
C LEU A 158 -10.73 -5.31 2.96
N ASN A 159 -11.71 -5.31 3.88
CA ASN A 159 -12.23 -6.56 4.47
C ASN A 159 -12.83 -7.49 3.40
N HIS A 160 -13.60 -6.93 2.47
CA HIS A 160 -14.15 -7.69 1.34
C HIS A 160 -13.03 -8.25 0.45
N VAL A 161 -12.01 -7.45 0.12
CA VAL A 161 -10.82 -7.91 -0.62
C VAL A 161 -10.10 -9.04 0.13
N THR A 162 -9.93 -8.93 1.45
CA THR A 162 -9.37 -10.01 2.27
C THR A 162 -10.20 -11.29 2.14
N GLY A 163 -11.53 -11.21 2.22
CA GLY A 163 -12.42 -12.36 2.05
C GLY A 163 -12.35 -13.01 0.66
N LEU A 164 -12.15 -12.22 -0.40
CA LEU A 164 -11.95 -12.72 -1.76
C LEU A 164 -10.62 -13.47 -1.96
N ASN A 165 -9.66 -13.32 -1.03
CA ASN A 165 -8.31 -13.86 -1.17
C ASN A 165 -7.89 -14.68 0.07
N PRO A 166 -8.44 -15.90 0.27
CA PRO A 166 -8.10 -16.74 1.43
C PRO A 166 -6.59 -17.03 1.57
N LYS A 167 -5.86 -17.08 0.46
CA LYS A 167 -4.40 -17.27 0.41
C LYS A 167 -3.60 -16.21 1.15
N LEU A 168 -4.18 -15.05 1.46
CA LEU A 168 -3.52 -14.00 2.23
C LEU A 168 -3.33 -14.38 3.70
N GLY A 169 -4.10 -15.35 4.22
CA GLY A 169 -4.05 -15.73 5.63
C GLY A 169 -4.48 -14.63 6.60
N ALA A 170 -5.06 -13.54 6.09
CA ALA A 170 -5.52 -12.40 6.87
C ALA A 170 -7.01 -12.54 7.24
N LYS A 171 -7.40 -11.90 8.34
CA LYS A 171 -8.79 -11.83 8.79
C LYS A 171 -9.33 -10.41 8.58
N PRO A 172 -10.63 -10.25 8.29
CA PRO A 172 -11.29 -8.94 8.35
C PRO A 172 -11.08 -8.25 9.70
N ILE A 173 -11.02 -6.93 9.68
CA ILE A 173 -10.84 -6.08 10.88
C ILE A 173 -12.16 -5.40 11.23
N ASP A 174 -12.52 -5.39 12.52
CA ASP A 174 -13.76 -4.80 13.04
C ASP A 174 -13.85 -3.27 12.94
#